data_AF-A0A954LM42-F1
#
_entry.id   AF-A0A954LM42-F1
#
_cell.length_a   1.000
_cell.length_b   1.000
_cell.length_c   1.000
_cell.angle_alpha   90.00
_cell.angle_beta   90.00
_cell.angle_gamma   90.00
#
_symmetry.space_group_name_H-M   'P 1'
#
loop_
_entity.id
_entity.type
_entity.pdbx_description
1 polymer ?
#
loop_
_entity_poly.entity_id
_entity_poly.type
_entity_poly.pdbx_seq_one_letter_code
_entity_poly.pdbx_strand_id
1 'polypeptide(L)'
;DDEADEYVRLYTDLGNLEHGLHGLNWAPDGKLYMSKGNSKGLTQPGRVAPKPFRDLWGVKAPPGTPDFPKPQVYGKDDYRHAYHDPADDWGREGGILRCDADGTDLEIVARGFRNPWDITPDSGFNWLGTDNDQTTGDRVFMPFYGAHFGWNHPWSSHWSAEPHPPTAPVSGPLFEGSGTGLVFYDAPEFPPEYHRVFFINDWLRKTTFVWRPEWDGALLRPQKGRWEPFIEGGTALYRPTDLEVGPDGALWILGWGSGYGAEWKEGKLTNEGRIFRITWKKASQNSDQRAHRKKPIRERSVWELIADFGGPLPISRINAQEELVRRGGVVKKDLLQALNSKNLTEAQETWVAWTLGRMALMDSVIDDFFTRQLAEDSSAGLNLQIQSVRILAHRIRESKSLRALPMSVVRLLQSPQSRLRFATIQALMQVQDKSHASELIALLASEKDPTVYYAGWQALRRVSSPSDVQALLNDNRPSVQRAALLALAETGALTKASAEPLAKKHEVAALWLSKTQGTKPVMQIRGRPLDSSPLAVNEESPATGVSLIQNLRVKSGERYRSLPGGLIRGCRNFIDRNYRLKQVPEELAKAELIQTANN
;
A
#
# COMPACT_ATOMS: atom_id res chain seq x y z
N ASP A 1 15.36 1.57 -31.97
CA ASP A 1 14.08 1.12 -32.56
C ASP A 1 12.93 1.21 -31.55
N ASP A 2 13.08 1.97 -30.45
CA ASP A 2 12.14 2.00 -29.32
C ASP A 2 11.82 0.61 -28.73
N GLU A 3 12.63 -0.40 -29.06
CA GLU A 3 12.64 -1.72 -28.44
C GLU A 3 13.81 -1.77 -27.44
N ALA A 4 13.62 -2.50 -26.35
CA ALA A 4 14.70 -2.71 -25.40
C ALA A 4 15.65 -3.78 -25.92
N ASP A 5 16.96 -3.52 -25.89
CA ASP A 5 17.98 -4.53 -26.19
C ASP A 5 17.98 -5.66 -25.14
N GLU A 6 17.61 -5.32 -23.90
CA GLU A 6 17.63 -6.19 -22.74
C GLU A 6 16.33 -6.06 -21.93
N TYR A 7 15.76 -7.21 -21.56
CA TYR A 7 14.61 -7.30 -20.66
C TYR A 7 15.04 -8.00 -19.37
N VAL A 8 15.11 -7.24 -18.27
CA VAL A 8 15.39 -7.79 -16.93
C VAL A 8 14.07 -8.07 -16.21
N ARG A 9 13.72 -9.34 -16.11
CA ARG A 9 12.55 -9.79 -15.34
C ARG A 9 12.92 -9.89 -13.86
N LEU A 10 12.49 -8.89 -13.08
CA LEU A 10 12.72 -8.84 -11.64
C LEU A 10 11.89 -9.88 -10.88
N TYR A 11 10.59 -9.90 -11.14
CA TYR A 11 9.63 -10.78 -10.47
C TYR A 11 8.75 -11.51 -11.49
N THR A 12 8.18 -12.63 -11.08
CA THR A 12 7.17 -13.37 -11.85
C THR A 12 6.04 -13.79 -10.92
N ASP A 13 4.98 -14.36 -11.51
CA ASP A 13 3.86 -14.93 -10.75
C ASP A 13 3.19 -13.91 -9.82
N LEU A 14 3.09 -12.65 -10.27
CA LEU A 14 2.50 -11.55 -9.52
C LEU A 14 0.95 -11.51 -9.58
N GLY A 15 0.33 -12.60 -10.04
CA GLY A 15 -1.10 -12.70 -10.27
C GLY A 15 -1.55 -12.20 -11.63
N ASN A 16 -2.87 -12.04 -11.74
CA ASN A 16 -3.58 -11.85 -13.00
C ASN A 16 -3.88 -10.37 -13.32
N LEU A 17 -4.71 -10.12 -14.35
CA LEU A 17 -5.12 -8.79 -14.83
C LEU A 17 -5.98 -8.01 -13.81
N GLU A 18 -6.66 -8.69 -12.92
CA GLU A 18 -7.50 -8.13 -11.86
C GLU A 18 -6.70 -7.95 -10.56
N HIS A 19 -6.90 -6.80 -9.91
CA HIS A 19 -6.23 -6.45 -8.66
C HIS A 19 -4.71 -6.66 -8.69
N GLY A 20 -4.11 -6.32 -9.84
CA GLY A 20 -2.73 -6.56 -10.18
C GLY A 20 -1.76 -5.63 -9.44
N LEU A 21 -0.54 -5.59 -9.98
CA LEU A 21 0.51 -4.65 -9.56
C LEU A 21 0.29 -3.30 -10.27
N HIS A 22 0.32 -2.21 -9.51
CA HIS A 22 0.15 -0.84 -9.99
C HIS A 22 1.06 0.12 -9.21
N GLY A 23 0.83 1.44 -9.34
CA GLY A 23 1.42 2.50 -8.51
C GLY A 23 2.93 2.46 -8.36
N LEU A 24 3.65 2.23 -9.46
CA LEU A 24 5.10 2.17 -9.49
C LEU A 24 5.71 3.57 -9.34
N ASN A 25 6.32 3.83 -8.18
CA ASN A 25 6.85 5.16 -7.84
C ASN A 25 8.26 5.09 -7.29
N TRP A 26 9.18 5.81 -7.93
CA TRP A 26 10.50 6.09 -7.37
C TRP A 26 10.43 7.22 -6.35
N ALA A 27 11.00 6.99 -5.19
CA ALA A 27 10.90 7.89 -4.06
C ALA A 27 12.25 8.54 -3.68
N PRO A 28 12.25 9.62 -2.87
CA PRO A 28 13.48 10.29 -2.45
C PRO A 28 14.50 9.39 -1.75
N ASP A 29 14.06 8.30 -1.10
CA ASP A 29 14.95 7.31 -0.47
C ASP A 29 15.67 6.39 -1.47
N GLY A 30 15.43 6.55 -2.77
CA GLY A 30 16.03 5.76 -3.84
C GLY A 30 15.41 4.39 -4.03
N LYS A 31 14.27 4.10 -3.38
CA LYS A 31 13.55 2.83 -3.52
C LYS A 31 12.38 2.97 -4.49
N LEU A 32 12.02 1.86 -5.15
CA LEU A 32 10.83 1.71 -5.98
C LEU A 32 9.68 1.21 -5.11
N TYR A 33 8.63 2.02 -4.96
CA TYR A 33 7.40 1.65 -4.26
C TYR A 33 6.36 1.16 -5.28
N MET A 34 5.46 0.28 -4.82
CA MET A 34 4.42 -0.32 -5.64
C MET A 34 3.18 -0.67 -4.82
N SER A 35 2.01 -0.54 -5.44
CA SER A 35 0.76 -1.07 -4.89
C SER A 35 0.46 -2.42 -5.52
N LYS A 36 -0.01 -3.37 -4.71
CA LYS A 36 -0.41 -4.69 -5.19
C LYS A 36 -1.74 -5.08 -4.57
N GLY A 37 -2.73 -5.40 -5.40
CA GLY A 37 -4.01 -5.95 -4.94
C GLY A 37 -3.92 -7.41 -4.49
N ASN A 38 -5.06 -7.93 -4.06
CA ASN A 38 -5.14 -9.25 -3.46
C ASN A 38 -5.21 -10.40 -4.47
N SER A 39 -5.03 -10.18 -5.79
CA SER A 39 -4.76 -11.31 -6.69
C SER A 39 -3.42 -11.94 -6.33
N LYS A 40 -3.38 -13.27 -6.30
CA LYS A 40 -2.17 -14.05 -6.00
C LYS A 40 -1.59 -14.60 -7.28
N GLY A 41 -0.40 -15.20 -7.22
CA GLY A 41 0.11 -16.04 -8.32
C GLY A 41 -0.37 -17.49 -8.26
N LEU A 42 0.00 -18.25 -9.28
CA LEU A 42 -0.22 -19.70 -9.37
C LEU A 42 0.68 -20.49 -8.40
N THR A 43 1.88 -19.98 -8.08
CA THR A 43 2.88 -20.64 -7.22
C THR A 43 3.19 -22.06 -7.70
N GLN A 44 3.72 -22.16 -8.91
CA GLN A 44 4.11 -23.42 -9.56
C GLN A 44 5.64 -23.50 -9.71
N PRO A 45 6.25 -24.69 -9.89
CA PRO A 45 7.66 -24.81 -10.19
C PRO A 45 8.07 -23.93 -11.39
N GLY A 46 9.07 -23.07 -11.21
CA GLY A 46 9.51 -22.10 -12.22
C GLY A 46 8.67 -20.82 -12.34
N ARG A 47 7.55 -20.73 -11.60
CA ARG A 47 6.65 -19.56 -11.52
C ARG A 47 6.27 -19.31 -10.07
N VAL A 48 7.16 -18.65 -9.34
CA VAL A 48 6.97 -18.34 -7.92
C VAL A 48 7.28 -16.87 -7.68
N ALA A 49 6.34 -16.17 -7.06
CA ALA A 49 6.57 -14.81 -6.61
C ALA A 49 7.57 -14.76 -5.44
N PRO A 50 8.28 -13.63 -5.26
CA PRO A 50 9.03 -13.36 -4.05
C PRO A 50 8.20 -13.55 -2.78
N LYS A 51 8.85 -13.96 -1.69
CA LYS A 51 8.22 -14.22 -0.39
C LYS A 51 7.34 -13.07 0.12
N PRO A 52 7.73 -11.78 0.03
CA PRO A 52 6.88 -10.68 0.46
C PRO A 52 5.49 -10.69 -0.20
N PHE A 53 5.41 -10.92 -1.52
CA PHE A 53 4.13 -11.05 -2.21
C PHE A 53 3.33 -12.27 -1.71
N ARG A 54 4.00 -13.42 -1.60
CA ARG A 54 3.36 -14.65 -1.08
C ARG A 54 2.82 -14.49 0.35
N ASP A 55 3.52 -13.74 1.19
CA ASP A 55 3.12 -13.44 2.57
C ASP A 55 1.86 -12.58 2.65
N LEU A 56 1.65 -11.66 1.70
CA LEU A 56 0.40 -10.90 1.57
C LEU A 56 -0.74 -11.84 1.18
N TRP A 57 -0.51 -12.69 0.18
CA TRP A 57 -1.55 -13.58 -0.33
C TRP A 57 -1.88 -14.77 0.59
N GLY A 58 -1.04 -15.03 1.59
CA GLY A 58 -1.18 -16.20 2.46
C GLY A 58 -0.70 -17.50 1.81
N VAL A 59 0.12 -17.41 0.77
CA VAL A 59 0.56 -18.56 -0.03
C VAL A 59 1.87 -19.14 0.51
N LYS A 60 1.90 -20.46 0.72
CA LYS A 60 3.12 -21.19 1.07
C LYS A 60 3.75 -21.75 -0.20
N ALA A 61 5.05 -21.50 -0.38
CA ALA A 61 5.80 -22.12 -1.47
C ALA A 61 6.31 -23.52 -1.07
N PRO A 62 6.60 -24.40 -2.04
CA PRO A 62 7.26 -25.68 -1.78
C PRO A 62 8.58 -25.53 -1.00
N PRO A 63 8.98 -26.51 -0.17
CA PRO A 63 10.27 -26.50 0.51
C PRO A 63 11.45 -26.29 -0.47
N GLY A 64 12.44 -25.50 -0.07
CA GLY A 64 13.61 -25.16 -0.90
C GLY A 64 13.38 -24.03 -1.91
N THR A 65 12.17 -23.48 -2.01
CA THR A 65 11.92 -22.30 -2.85
C THR A 65 12.63 -21.07 -2.30
N PRO A 66 13.43 -20.34 -3.11
CA PRO A 66 14.06 -19.10 -2.67
C PRO A 66 13.04 -18.04 -2.24
N ASP A 67 13.36 -17.31 -1.18
CA ASP A 67 12.53 -16.17 -0.77
C ASP A 67 12.57 -15.03 -1.79
N PHE A 68 13.69 -14.89 -2.50
CA PHE A 68 13.88 -13.91 -3.56
C PHE A 68 14.42 -14.64 -4.80
N PRO A 69 13.53 -15.03 -5.74
CA PRO A 69 13.97 -15.54 -7.04
C PRO A 69 14.93 -14.55 -7.70
N LYS A 70 16.00 -15.05 -8.31
CA LYS A 70 16.98 -14.18 -8.99
C LYS A 70 16.36 -13.53 -10.23
N PRO A 71 16.66 -12.25 -10.51
CA PRO A 71 16.30 -11.64 -11.78
C PRO A 71 16.82 -12.45 -12.97
N GLN A 72 16.05 -12.44 -14.06
CA GLN A 72 16.38 -13.16 -15.29
C GLN A 72 16.49 -12.17 -16.44
N VAL A 73 17.57 -12.28 -17.20
CA VAL A 73 17.87 -11.40 -18.33
C VAL A 73 17.51 -12.10 -19.63
N TYR A 74 16.81 -11.38 -20.50
CA TYR A 74 16.38 -11.86 -21.81
C TYR A 74 16.80 -10.86 -22.89
N GLY A 75 17.21 -11.35 -24.05
CA GLY A 75 17.24 -10.54 -25.26
C GLY A 75 15.83 -10.34 -25.81
N LYS A 76 15.67 -9.39 -26.73
CA LYS A 76 14.38 -9.06 -27.33
C LYS A 76 13.65 -10.26 -27.96
N ASP A 77 14.39 -11.16 -28.61
CA ASP A 77 13.83 -12.32 -29.31
C ASP A 77 13.42 -13.46 -28.35
N ASP A 78 13.95 -13.45 -27.13
CA ASP A 78 13.77 -14.52 -26.14
C ASP A 78 12.78 -14.16 -25.03
N TYR A 79 12.45 -12.86 -24.89
CA TYR A 79 11.52 -12.41 -23.86
C TYR A 79 10.11 -12.95 -24.14
N ARG A 80 9.56 -13.67 -23.16
CA ARG A 80 8.18 -14.15 -23.21
C ARG A 80 7.36 -13.55 -22.09
N HIS A 81 6.21 -13.00 -22.46
CA HIS A 81 5.22 -12.59 -21.48
C HIS A 81 4.79 -13.79 -20.64
N ALA A 82 4.82 -13.62 -19.33
CA ALA A 82 4.43 -14.64 -18.39
C ALA A 82 2.97 -14.42 -17.96
N TYR A 83 2.03 -14.38 -18.90
CA TYR A 83 0.59 -14.37 -18.59
C TYR A 83 0.12 -15.75 -18.10
N HIS A 84 -0.95 -15.80 -17.31
CA HIS A 84 -1.47 -17.01 -16.64
C HIS A 84 -2.99 -17.05 -16.84
N ASP A 85 -3.54 -18.27 -16.95
CA ASP A 85 -4.97 -18.59 -17.08
C ASP A 85 -5.27 -19.77 -16.12
N PRO A 86 -6.40 -19.81 -15.36
CA PRO A 86 -7.54 -18.89 -15.34
C PRO A 86 -7.16 -17.47 -14.89
N ALA A 87 -7.96 -16.49 -15.32
CA ALA A 87 -7.87 -15.10 -14.88
C ALA A 87 -8.19 -14.91 -13.39
N ASP A 88 -8.75 -15.90 -12.69
CA ASP A 88 -9.20 -15.78 -11.30
C ASP A 88 -8.31 -16.55 -10.32
N ASP A 89 -7.49 -15.82 -9.57
CA ASP A 89 -6.78 -16.35 -8.41
C ASP A 89 -6.64 -15.34 -7.26
N TRP A 90 -7.57 -15.45 -6.31
CA TRP A 90 -7.64 -14.57 -5.14
C TRP A 90 -6.73 -15.06 -4.01
N GLY A 91 -5.92 -14.14 -3.48
CA GLY A 91 -5.16 -14.27 -2.24
C GLY A 91 -5.85 -13.60 -1.06
N ARG A 92 -5.22 -13.67 0.11
CA ARG A 92 -5.72 -13.07 1.35
C ARG A 92 -5.84 -11.55 1.22
N GLU A 93 -4.75 -10.84 1.00
CA GLU A 93 -4.71 -9.37 1.01
C GLU A 93 -3.69 -8.86 -0.01
N GLY A 94 -3.88 -7.60 -0.41
CA GLY A 94 -2.88 -6.79 -1.09
C GLY A 94 -2.00 -6.03 -0.10
N GLY A 95 -1.06 -5.26 -0.64
CA GLY A 95 -0.07 -4.51 0.12
C GLY A 95 0.56 -3.36 -0.65
N ILE A 96 1.21 -2.47 0.10
CA ILE A 96 2.20 -1.54 -0.45
C ILE A 96 3.57 -2.13 -0.17
N LEU A 97 4.38 -2.28 -1.21
CA LEU A 97 5.74 -2.83 -1.13
C LEU A 97 6.75 -1.81 -1.63
N ARG A 98 8.03 -2.03 -1.29
CA ARG A 98 9.15 -1.32 -1.92
C ARG A 98 10.35 -2.24 -2.13
N CYS A 99 11.22 -1.91 -3.07
CA CYS A 99 12.47 -2.63 -3.32
C CYS A 99 13.57 -1.70 -3.86
N ASP A 100 14.78 -2.24 -4.00
CA ASP A 100 15.85 -1.64 -4.78
C ASP A 100 15.60 -1.74 -6.29
N ALA A 101 16.43 -1.04 -7.07
CA ALA A 101 16.30 -0.96 -8.52
C ALA A 101 16.46 -2.28 -9.26
N ASP A 102 17.21 -3.20 -8.67
CA ASP A 102 17.40 -4.56 -9.16
C ASP A 102 16.39 -5.56 -8.59
N GLY A 103 15.36 -5.07 -7.88
CA GLY A 103 14.35 -5.89 -7.23
C GLY A 103 14.81 -6.59 -5.94
N THR A 104 16.01 -6.30 -5.44
CA THR A 104 16.44 -6.80 -4.13
C THR A 104 15.82 -6.00 -2.98
N ASP A 105 15.98 -6.50 -1.76
CA ASP A 105 15.43 -5.90 -0.54
C ASP A 105 13.94 -5.52 -0.66
N LEU A 106 13.16 -6.42 -1.29
CA LEU A 106 11.71 -6.28 -1.38
C LEU A 106 11.08 -6.42 0.02
N GLU A 107 10.41 -5.37 0.47
CA GLU A 107 9.81 -5.25 1.78
C GLU A 107 8.33 -4.86 1.69
N ILE A 108 7.54 -5.33 2.65
CA ILE A 108 6.14 -4.90 2.80
C ILE A 108 6.13 -3.67 3.70
N VAL A 109 5.60 -2.57 3.18
CA VAL A 109 5.34 -1.34 3.92
C VAL A 109 4.01 -1.48 4.67
N ALA A 110 2.92 -1.75 3.94
CA ALA A 110 1.57 -1.83 4.48
C ALA A 110 0.80 -3.05 3.95
N ARG A 111 -0.22 -3.48 4.70
CA ARG A 111 -1.05 -4.68 4.47
C ARG A 111 -2.55 -4.35 4.51
N GLY A 112 -3.40 -5.35 4.23
CA GLY A 112 -4.83 -5.25 4.42
C GLY A 112 -5.58 -4.48 3.34
N PHE A 113 -5.13 -4.62 2.09
CA PHE A 113 -5.78 -4.00 0.93
C PHE A 113 -6.55 -5.02 0.10
N ARG A 114 -7.55 -4.55 -0.66
CA ARG A 114 -8.27 -5.36 -1.65
C ARG A 114 -7.67 -5.12 -3.03
N ASN A 115 -7.79 -3.89 -3.52
CA ASN A 115 -7.31 -3.42 -4.80
C ASN A 115 -6.79 -1.98 -4.65
N PRO A 116 -5.60 -1.79 -4.05
CA PRO A 116 -4.97 -0.48 -3.98
C PRO A 116 -4.53 -0.08 -5.39
N TRP A 117 -5.39 0.64 -6.12
CA TRP A 117 -5.21 0.88 -7.55
C TRP A 117 -3.94 1.67 -7.81
N ASP A 118 -3.67 2.69 -7.01
CA ASP A 118 -2.51 3.53 -7.21
C ASP A 118 -2.10 4.24 -5.91
N ILE A 119 -0.85 4.72 -5.88
CA ILE A 119 -0.25 5.51 -4.80
C ILE A 119 0.61 6.62 -5.39
N THR A 120 0.72 7.76 -4.71
CA THR A 120 1.68 8.82 -5.08
C THR A 120 2.20 9.53 -3.82
N PRO A 121 3.48 9.94 -3.80
CA PRO A 121 3.99 10.78 -2.73
C PRO A 121 3.71 12.28 -2.98
N ASP A 122 3.59 13.06 -1.91
CA ASP A 122 3.63 14.54 -1.95
C ASP A 122 5.07 15.10 -1.89
N SER A 123 5.19 16.44 -1.98
CA SER A 123 6.47 17.16 -1.86
C SER A 123 7.23 16.91 -0.54
N GLY A 124 6.52 16.51 0.52
CA GLY A 124 7.08 16.15 1.83
C GLY A 124 7.36 14.66 2.01
N PHE A 125 7.31 13.87 0.92
CA PHE A 125 7.47 12.42 0.94
C PHE A 125 6.45 11.72 1.87
N ASN A 126 5.19 12.12 1.78
CA ASN A 126 4.06 11.43 2.42
C ASN A 126 3.18 10.80 1.34
N TRP A 127 2.68 9.60 1.59
CA TRP A 127 1.97 8.82 0.58
C TRP A 127 0.46 8.96 0.71
N LEU A 128 -0.22 8.98 -0.43
CA LEU A 128 -1.67 8.79 -0.51
C LEU A 128 -1.97 7.72 -1.56
N GLY A 129 -3.09 7.03 -1.43
CA GLY A 129 -3.58 6.09 -2.43
C GLY A 129 -5.07 5.81 -2.30
N THR A 130 -5.61 5.10 -3.28
CA THR A 130 -7.01 4.64 -3.33
C THR A 130 -7.07 3.12 -3.30
N ASP A 131 -8.02 2.56 -2.53
CA ASP A 131 -8.26 1.11 -2.47
C ASP A 131 -9.72 0.82 -2.75
N ASN A 132 -9.99 0.06 -3.82
CA ASN A 132 -11.35 -0.19 -4.26
C ASN A 132 -11.99 -1.35 -3.52
N ASP A 133 -13.24 -1.18 -3.14
CA ASP A 133 -14.13 -2.22 -2.61
C ASP A 133 -15.26 -2.55 -3.59
N GLN A 134 -16.02 -3.61 -3.30
CA GLN A 134 -17.21 -4.01 -4.05
C GLN A 134 -18.52 -3.77 -3.28
N THR A 135 -18.47 -3.47 -1.98
CA THR A 135 -19.67 -3.55 -1.13
C THR A 135 -19.90 -2.34 -0.23
N THR A 136 -18.93 -2.02 0.60
CA THR A 136 -18.96 -0.97 1.64
C THR A 136 -18.47 0.38 1.13
N GLY A 137 -17.77 0.40 0.00
CA GLY A 137 -17.25 1.60 -0.65
C GLY A 137 -15.73 1.67 -0.63
N ASP A 138 -15.19 2.35 -1.63
CA ASP A 138 -13.76 2.60 -1.81
C ASP A 138 -13.23 3.54 -0.71
N ARG A 139 -11.91 3.60 -0.56
CA ARG A 139 -11.26 4.47 0.43
C ARG A 139 -10.02 5.15 -0.09
N VAL A 140 -9.68 6.26 0.56
CA VAL A 140 -8.38 6.91 0.46
C VAL A 140 -7.55 6.52 1.69
N PHE A 141 -6.27 6.21 1.51
CA PHE A 141 -5.40 5.78 2.60
C PHE A 141 -4.03 6.46 2.55
N MET A 142 -3.37 6.56 3.71
CA MET A 142 -1.97 6.98 3.84
C MET A 142 -1.15 5.77 4.33
N PRO A 143 -0.41 5.06 3.46
CA PRO A 143 0.34 3.88 3.87
C PRO A 143 1.57 4.26 4.70
N PHE A 144 1.89 3.43 5.69
CA PHE A 144 3.09 3.53 6.51
C PHE A 144 3.53 2.15 7.01
N TYR A 145 4.75 2.02 7.52
CA TYR A 145 5.26 0.73 7.96
C TYR A 145 4.36 0.14 9.04
N GLY A 146 4.03 -1.14 8.89
CA GLY A 146 3.22 -1.86 9.88
C GLY A 146 1.73 -1.53 9.84
N ALA A 147 1.26 -0.65 8.94
CA ALA A 147 -0.16 -0.43 8.72
C ALA A 147 -0.84 -1.71 8.20
N HIS A 148 -1.98 -2.06 8.78
CA HIS A 148 -2.90 -3.06 8.23
C HIS A 148 -4.29 -2.43 8.10
N PHE A 149 -4.79 -2.32 6.88
CA PHE A 149 -6.02 -1.59 6.59
C PHE A 149 -7.29 -2.44 6.60
N GLY A 150 -7.20 -3.71 6.97
CA GLY A 150 -8.33 -4.49 7.47
C GLY A 150 -8.92 -5.48 6.47
N TRP A 151 -8.61 -5.38 5.17
CA TRP A 151 -9.07 -6.40 4.21
C TRP A 151 -8.55 -7.79 4.60
N ASN A 152 -9.46 -8.74 4.79
CA ASN A 152 -9.15 -10.12 5.22
C ASN A 152 -8.20 -10.23 6.43
N HIS A 153 -8.20 -9.23 7.32
CA HIS A 153 -7.42 -9.27 8.55
C HIS A 153 -7.80 -10.51 9.38
N PRO A 154 -6.84 -11.32 9.90
CA PRO A 154 -7.11 -12.67 10.39
C PRO A 154 -8.15 -12.78 11.52
N TRP A 155 -8.28 -11.73 12.33
CA TRP A 155 -9.20 -11.70 13.48
C TRP A 155 -10.06 -10.43 13.55
N SER A 156 -9.97 -9.53 12.56
CA SER A 156 -10.63 -8.22 12.61
C SER A 156 -10.74 -7.56 11.24
N SER A 157 -11.54 -8.13 10.33
CA SER A 157 -11.68 -7.61 8.95
C SER A 157 -12.57 -6.36 8.85
N HIS A 158 -12.21 -5.31 9.57
CA HIS A 158 -12.99 -4.07 9.63
C HIS A 158 -12.67 -3.15 8.45
N TRP A 159 -13.71 -2.68 7.78
CA TRP A 159 -13.64 -1.78 6.63
C TRP A 159 -14.62 -0.62 6.84
N SER A 160 -14.13 0.49 7.38
CA SER A 160 -14.92 1.69 7.71
C SER A 160 -14.02 2.93 7.70
N ALA A 161 -14.64 4.11 7.72
CA ALA A 161 -13.97 5.37 7.99
C ALA A 161 -13.72 5.62 9.49
N GLU A 162 -14.45 4.91 10.36
CA GLU A 162 -14.34 5.05 11.82
C GLU A 162 -13.07 4.40 12.37
N PRO A 163 -12.43 5.01 13.39
CA PRO A 163 -11.28 4.39 14.05
C PRO A 163 -11.63 3.02 14.64
N HIS A 164 -10.81 2.01 14.35
CA HIS A 164 -10.96 0.66 14.88
C HIS A 164 -9.60 0.13 15.35
N PRO A 165 -9.42 -0.31 16.61
CA PRO A 165 -8.08 -0.53 17.18
C PRO A 165 -7.11 -1.42 16.37
N PRO A 166 -7.55 -2.53 15.74
CA PRO A 166 -6.71 -3.39 14.89
C PRO A 166 -6.50 -2.87 13.45
N THR A 167 -7.28 -1.89 12.99
CA THR A 167 -7.22 -1.37 11.62
C THR A 167 -6.59 0.02 11.58
N ALA A 168 -5.65 0.24 10.67
CA ALA A 168 -5.00 1.54 10.50
C ALA A 168 -6.05 2.62 10.12
N PRO A 169 -5.96 3.85 10.69
CA PRO A 169 -6.83 4.95 10.29
C PRO A 169 -6.74 5.27 8.78
N VAL A 170 -7.87 5.59 8.16
CA VAL A 170 -7.98 5.91 6.71
C VAL A 170 -8.08 7.41 6.46
N SER A 171 -7.69 7.84 5.27
CA SER A 171 -7.48 9.26 4.92
C SER A 171 -8.72 9.97 4.35
N GLY A 172 -9.92 9.47 4.59
CA GLY A 172 -11.16 10.09 4.13
C GLY A 172 -12.40 9.25 4.42
N PRO A 173 -13.60 9.75 4.09
CA PRO A 173 -14.81 8.94 4.11
C PRO A 173 -14.73 7.83 3.07
N LEU A 174 -15.51 6.77 3.28
CA LEU A 174 -15.77 5.80 2.21
C LEU A 174 -16.56 6.46 1.09
N PHE A 175 -16.38 5.97 -0.14
CA PHE A 175 -17.08 6.51 -1.29
C PHE A 175 -17.51 5.43 -2.27
N GLU A 176 -18.68 5.61 -2.88
CA GLU A 176 -19.16 4.76 -3.96
C GLU A 176 -18.51 5.15 -5.28
N GLY A 177 -17.50 4.41 -5.75
CA GLY A 177 -16.81 4.78 -6.97
C GLY A 177 -15.95 3.65 -7.48
N SER A 178 -15.03 4.02 -8.35
CA SER A 178 -13.89 3.19 -8.67
C SER A 178 -12.70 4.13 -8.77
N GLY A 179 -12.09 4.42 -7.62
CA GLY A 179 -10.89 5.22 -7.52
C GLY A 179 -9.80 4.61 -8.40
N THR A 180 -9.39 5.31 -9.44
CA THR A 180 -8.28 4.91 -10.32
C THR A 180 -7.08 5.80 -10.06
N GLY A 181 -6.18 5.99 -11.04
CA GLY A 181 -4.90 6.69 -10.85
C GLY A 181 -5.00 8.01 -10.08
N LEU A 182 -3.94 8.36 -9.36
CA LEU A 182 -3.82 9.62 -8.63
C LEU A 182 -2.43 10.25 -8.80
N VAL A 183 -2.37 11.57 -8.84
CA VAL A 183 -1.10 12.30 -8.89
C VAL A 183 -1.11 13.49 -7.95
N PHE A 184 0.03 13.76 -7.31
CA PHE A 184 0.24 15.00 -6.59
C PHE A 184 0.72 16.10 -7.53
N TYR A 185 0.02 17.24 -7.53
CA TYR A 185 0.30 18.35 -8.42
C TYR A 185 0.79 19.58 -7.64
N ASP A 186 1.95 20.09 -8.02
CA ASP A 186 2.59 21.27 -7.42
C ASP A 186 3.28 22.15 -8.49
N ALA A 187 2.80 22.07 -9.74
CA ALA A 187 3.41 22.78 -10.85
C ALA A 187 2.82 24.20 -11.00
N PRO A 188 3.62 25.21 -11.38
CA PRO A 188 3.15 26.59 -11.50
C PRO A 188 2.20 26.82 -12.69
N GLU A 189 2.05 25.86 -13.60
CA GLU A 189 1.25 26.00 -14.82
C GLU A 189 -0.26 26.02 -14.56
N PHE A 190 -0.74 25.44 -13.45
CA PHE A 190 -2.11 25.66 -12.97
C PHE A 190 -2.15 26.82 -11.97
N PRO A 191 -3.33 27.40 -11.70
CA PRO A 191 -3.50 28.43 -10.67
C PRO A 191 -3.04 27.98 -9.28
N PRO A 192 -2.62 28.92 -8.40
CA PRO A 192 -2.16 28.60 -7.04
C PRO A 192 -3.11 27.75 -6.20
N GLU A 193 -4.43 27.85 -6.41
CA GLU A 193 -5.41 27.02 -5.73
C GLU A 193 -5.36 25.53 -6.12
N TYR A 194 -4.62 25.15 -7.17
CA TYR A 194 -4.37 23.76 -7.55
C TYR A 194 -2.92 23.34 -7.28
N HIS A 195 -2.14 24.15 -6.57
CA HIS A 195 -0.82 23.75 -6.10
C HIS A 195 -0.96 22.93 -4.82
N ARG A 196 -0.08 21.94 -4.65
CA ARG A 196 -0.03 21.04 -3.50
C ARG A 196 -1.34 20.27 -3.25
N VAL A 197 -1.93 19.75 -4.31
CA VAL A 197 -3.18 18.96 -4.25
C VAL A 197 -2.98 17.59 -4.87
N PHE A 198 -3.85 16.65 -4.53
CA PHE A 198 -3.95 15.38 -5.23
C PHE A 198 -5.10 15.46 -6.24
N PHE A 199 -4.85 15.08 -7.48
CA PHE A 199 -5.91 14.76 -8.43
C PHE A 199 -6.17 13.27 -8.37
N ILE A 200 -7.43 12.87 -8.21
CA ILE A 200 -7.84 11.47 -8.06
C ILE A 200 -8.91 11.16 -9.10
N ASN A 201 -8.64 10.17 -9.96
CA ASN A 201 -9.62 9.71 -10.94
C ASN A 201 -10.66 8.78 -10.30
N ASP A 202 -11.89 8.83 -10.81
CA ASP A 202 -12.97 7.90 -10.50
C ASP A 202 -13.61 7.42 -11.81
N TRP A 203 -13.36 6.16 -12.14
CA TRP A 203 -13.83 5.54 -13.38
C TRP A 203 -15.36 5.42 -13.42
N LEU A 204 -15.97 5.05 -12.29
CA LEU A 204 -17.40 4.78 -12.22
C LEU A 204 -18.18 6.08 -12.34
N ARG A 205 -17.74 7.11 -11.61
CA ARG A 205 -18.37 8.44 -11.60
C ARG A 205 -18.05 9.29 -12.82
N LYS A 206 -17.10 8.88 -13.67
CA LYS A 206 -16.62 9.67 -14.81
C LYS A 206 -16.07 11.02 -14.36
N THR A 207 -15.29 11.03 -13.29
CA THR A 207 -14.87 12.28 -12.64
C THR A 207 -13.40 12.23 -12.28
N THR A 208 -12.67 13.33 -12.47
CA THR A 208 -11.43 13.59 -11.74
C THR A 208 -11.75 14.57 -10.63
N PHE A 209 -11.36 14.21 -9.41
CA PHE A 209 -11.53 15.02 -8.21
C PHE A 209 -10.25 15.77 -7.85
N VAL A 210 -10.40 16.91 -7.20
CA VAL A 210 -9.33 17.54 -6.43
C VAL A 210 -9.50 17.16 -4.96
N TRP A 211 -8.45 16.62 -4.39
CA TRP A 211 -8.32 16.27 -2.98
C TRP A 211 -7.23 17.15 -2.36
N ARG A 212 -7.63 17.99 -1.40
CA ARG A 212 -6.75 19.01 -0.80
C ARG A 212 -6.23 18.50 0.54
N PRO A 213 -4.91 18.32 0.74
CA PRO A 213 -4.38 17.79 1.99
C PRO A 213 -4.56 18.75 3.16
N GLU A 214 -4.90 18.19 4.31
CA GLU A 214 -4.83 18.78 5.64
C GLU A 214 -4.35 17.71 6.64
N TRP A 215 -3.56 18.11 7.63
CA TRP A 215 -3.10 17.19 8.68
C TRP A 215 -4.08 17.21 9.85
N ASP A 216 -4.72 16.08 10.11
CA ASP A 216 -5.44 15.78 11.35
C ASP A 216 -4.53 14.95 12.24
N GLY A 217 -3.81 15.64 13.14
CA GLY A 217 -2.75 15.03 13.92
C GLY A 217 -1.63 14.48 13.03
N ALA A 218 -1.41 13.16 13.07
CA ALA A 218 -0.44 12.46 12.22
C ALA A 218 -1.03 11.87 10.93
N LEU A 219 -2.30 12.12 10.60
CA LEU A 219 -2.98 11.56 9.43
C LEU A 219 -3.28 12.64 8.38
N LEU A 220 -3.02 12.32 7.12
CA LEU A 220 -3.50 13.13 6.00
C LEU A 220 -5.01 12.92 5.79
N ARG A 221 -5.76 14.02 5.69
CA ARG A 221 -7.21 14.09 5.45
C ARG A 221 -7.52 15.13 4.37
N PRO A 222 -8.67 15.03 3.69
CA PRO A 222 -9.12 16.10 2.83
C PRO A 222 -9.56 17.31 3.66
N GLN A 223 -9.19 18.51 3.23
CA GLN A 223 -9.73 19.76 3.78
C GLN A 223 -11.26 19.70 3.80
N LYS A 224 -11.85 20.10 4.93
CA LYS A 224 -13.32 20.08 5.14
C LYS A 224 -13.95 18.68 4.99
N GLY A 225 -13.17 17.60 5.07
CA GLY A 225 -13.67 16.23 5.01
C GLY A 225 -14.16 15.79 3.62
N ARG A 226 -13.84 16.52 2.54
CA ARG A 226 -14.38 16.25 1.20
C ARG A 226 -13.39 16.53 0.06
N TRP A 227 -13.67 15.90 -1.07
CA TRP A 227 -13.12 16.14 -2.40
C TRP A 227 -14.10 16.91 -3.28
N GLU A 228 -13.56 17.69 -4.20
CA GLU A 228 -14.33 18.58 -5.07
C GLU A 228 -14.17 18.11 -6.53
N PRO A 229 -15.25 18.00 -7.33
CA PRO A 229 -15.12 17.68 -8.74
C PRO A 229 -14.25 18.72 -9.45
N PHE A 230 -13.30 18.24 -10.24
CA PHE A 230 -12.46 19.08 -11.11
C PHE A 230 -12.91 18.96 -12.57
N ILE A 231 -13.09 17.72 -13.03
CA ILE A 231 -13.62 17.40 -14.35
C ILE A 231 -14.75 16.41 -14.16
N GLU A 232 -15.93 16.75 -14.65
CA GLU A 232 -17.09 15.86 -14.69
C GLU A 232 -17.41 15.51 -16.15
N GLY A 233 -17.34 14.22 -16.48
CA GLY A 233 -17.49 13.74 -17.85
C GLY A 233 -18.90 13.89 -18.40
N GLY A 234 -19.93 13.83 -17.55
CA GLY A 234 -21.34 13.86 -17.98
C GLY A 234 -21.64 12.83 -19.09
N THR A 235 -22.11 13.31 -20.24
CA THR A 235 -22.40 12.49 -21.42
C THR A 235 -21.16 12.14 -22.25
N ALA A 236 -20.00 12.74 -21.97
CA ALA A 236 -18.77 12.41 -22.65
C ALA A 236 -18.29 10.98 -22.32
N LEU A 237 -17.47 10.43 -23.22
CA LEU A 237 -16.74 9.17 -23.03
C LEU A 237 -15.49 9.41 -22.19
N TYR A 238 -15.68 10.00 -21.01
CA TYR A 238 -14.64 10.31 -20.04
C TYR A 238 -14.76 9.34 -18.88
N ARG A 239 -14.02 8.23 -18.95
CA ARG A 239 -13.95 7.21 -17.90
C ARG A 239 -12.48 7.08 -17.49
N PRO A 240 -11.98 7.95 -16.61
CA PRO A 240 -10.56 8.08 -16.38
C PRO A 240 -10.02 6.84 -15.66
N THR A 241 -8.91 6.30 -16.16
CA THR A 241 -8.27 5.07 -15.67
C THR A 241 -6.88 5.34 -15.09
N ASP A 242 -6.24 6.42 -15.52
CA ASP A 242 -4.95 6.87 -14.98
C ASP A 242 -4.69 8.34 -15.32
N LEU A 243 -3.77 9.01 -14.61
CA LEU A 243 -3.32 10.36 -14.95
C LEU A 243 -1.88 10.65 -14.53
N GLU A 244 -1.22 11.50 -15.31
CA GLU A 244 0.16 11.94 -15.06
C GLU A 244 0.39 13.41 -15.41
N VAL A 245 1.45 14.01 -14.84
CA VAL A 245 1.84 15.40 -15.15
C VAL A 245 2.86 15.42 -16.29
N GLY A 246 2.53 16.16 -17.36
CA GLY A 246 3.38 16.36 -18.52
C GLY A 246 4.54 17.35 -18.28
N PRO A 247 5.54 17.38 -19.19
CA PRO A 247 6.69 18.29 -19.11
C PRO A 247 6.30 19.77 -19.19
N ASP A 248 5.11 20.06 -19.68
CA ASP A 248 4.48 21.36 -19.82
C ASP A 248 3.52 21.70 -18.65
N GLY A 249 3.50 20.87 -17.60
CA GLY A 249 2.61 21.04 -16.44
C GLY A 249 1.14 20.70 -16.74
N ALA A 250 0.83 20.17 -17.92
CA ALA A 250 -0.52 19.69 -18.25
C ALA A 250 -0.81 18.37 -17.51
N LEU A 251 -2.08 18.13 -17.15
CA LEU A 251 -2.52 16.80 -16.74
C LEU A 251 -2.85 15.98 -17.99
N TRP A 252 -2.27 14.80 -18.11
CA TRP A 252 -2.57 13.81 -19.13
C TRP A 252 -3.37 12.69 -18.49
N ILE A 253 -4.56 12.42 -19.01
CA ILE A 253 -5.49 11.46 -18.43
C ILE A 253 -5.78 10.39 -19.47
N LEU A 254 -5.58 9.13 -19.10
CA LEU A 254 -6.05 7.98 -19.88
C LEU A 254 -7.49 7.67 -19.48
N GLY A 255 -8.31 7.27 -20.44
CA GLY A 255 -9.65 6.79 -20.14
C GLY A 255 -10.16 5.76 -21.13
N TRP A 256 -11.09 4.92 -20.68
CA TRP A 256 -11.82 4.02 -21.56
C TRP A 256 -12.96 4.74 -22.28
N GLY A 257 -13.48 4.10 -23.33
CA GLY A 257 -14.63 4.58 -24.07
C GLY A 257 -15.97 4.27 -23.40
N SER A 258 -16.88 3.65 -24.15
CA SER A 258 -18.23 3.36 -23.68
C SER A 258 -18.27 2.21 -22.66
N GLY A 259 -17.32 1.28 -22.73
CA GLY A 259 -17.22 0.09 -21.86
C GLY A 259 -15.83 -0.14 -21.26
N TYR A 260 -15.68 -1.31 -20.63
CA TYR A 260 -14.42 -1.75 -20.00
C TYR A 260 -13.39 -2.12 -21.08
N GLY A 261 -12.19 -1.51 -21.01
CA GLY A 261 -11.07 -1.81 -21.89
C GLY A 261 -11.30 -1.51 -23.38
N ALA A 262 -10.35 -1.90 -24.22
CA ALA A 262 -10.51 -1.85 -25.67
C ALA A 262 -11.31 -3.08 -26.15
N GLU A 263 -12.30 -2.87 -27.02
CA GLU A 263 -13.13 -3.98 -27.56
C GLU A 263 -12.95 -4.09 -29.07
N TRP A 264 -12.72 -5.32 -29.55
CA TRP A 264 -12.66 -5.64 -30.98
C TRP A 264 -13.80 -6.58 -31.36
N LYS A 265 -14.51 -6.26 -32.45
CA LYS A 265 -15.51 -7.12 -33.08
C LYS A 265 -15.20 -7.24 -34.56
N GLU A 266 -15.09 -8.48 -35.05
CA GLU A 266 -14.82 -8.78 -36.47
C GLU A 266 -13.58 -8.03 -37.02
N GLY A 267 -12.52 -7.95 -36.21
CA GLY A 267 -11.28 -7.26 -36.59
C GLY A 267 -11.39 -5.73 -36.62
N LYS A 268 -12.47 -5.13 -36.11
CA LYS A 268 -12.64 -3.69 -35.94
C LYS A 268 -12.71 -3.30 -34.47
N LEU A 269 -12.01 -2.23 -34.10
CA LEU A 269 -12.08 -1.65 -32.76
C LEU A 269 -13.45 -0.98 -32.57
N THR A 270 -14.28 -1.50 -31.67
CA THR A 270 -15.63 -1.00 -31.36
C THR A 270 -15.70 -0.19 -30.08
N ASN A 271 -14.70 -0.31 -29.21
CA ASN A 271 -14.53 0.54 -28.04
C ASN A 271 -13.07 0.98 -27.94
N GLU A 272 -12.79 2.22 -28.31
CA GLU A 272 -11.45 2.80 -28.25
C GLU A 272 -11.22 3.58 -26.94
N GLY A 273 -10.00 3.48 -26.41
CA GLY A 273 -9.52 4.32 -25.32
C GLY A 273 -9.28 5.76 -25.78
N ARG A 274 -9.11 6.67 -24.83
CA ARG A 274 -8.89 8.11 -25.06
C ARG A 274 -7.75 8.63 -24.20
N ILE A 275 -7.08 9.64 -24.73
CA ILE A 275 -6.09 10.44 -24.02
C ILE A 275 -6.63 11.87 -23.96
N PHE A 276 -6.78 12.41 -22.76
CA PHE A 276 -7.19 13.79 -22.53
C PHE A 276 -5.98 14.58 -22.04
N ARG A 277 -5.74 15.75 -22.64
CA ARG A 277 -4.75 16.71 -22.18
C ARG A 277 -5.47 17.91 -21.58
N ILE A 278 -5.21 18.18 -20.31
CA ILE A 278 -5.84 19.25 -19.54
C ILE A 278 -4.79 20.34 -19.27
N THR A 279 -5.05 21.53 -19.78
CA THR A 279 -4.18 22.70 -19.63
C THR A 279 -4.96 23.88 -19.09
N TRP A 280 -4.32 24.72 -18.28
CA TRP A 280 -4.90 26.00 -17.91
C TRP A 280 -4.82 26.99 -19.07
N LYS A 281 -5.95 27.61 -19.46
CA LYS A 281 -6.02 28.54 -20.61
C LYS A 281 -5.06 29.73 -20.50
N LYS A 282 -4.70 30.12 -19.28
CA LYS A 282 -3.80 31.24 -18.99
C LYS A 282 -2.44 30.78 -18.45
N ALA A 283 -2.07 29.52 -18.64
CA ALA A 283 -0.78 29.03 -18.19
C ALA A 283 0.35 29.88 -18.80
N SER A 284 1.20 30.46 -17.95
CA SER A 284 2.43 31.08 -18.42
C SER A 284 3.34 29.97 -18.94
N GLN A 285 3.69 29.99 -20.22
CA GLN A 285 4.74 29.12 -20.74
C GLN A 285 6.09 29.63 -20.23
N ASN A 286 6.47 29.23 -19.02
CA ASN A 286 7.82 29.48 -18.49
C ASN A 286 8.80 28.49 -19.13
N SER A 287 9.07 28.69 -20.42
CA SER A 287 10.02 27.91 -21.20
C SER A 287 11.48 28.14 -20.74
N ASP A 288 11.77 29.31 -20.16
CA ASP A 288 13.14 29.67 -19.72
C ASP A 288 13.61 28.95 -18.44
N GLN A 289 12.69 28.58 -17.53
CA GLN A 289 13.06 27.96 -16.24
C GLN A 289 13.69 26.57 -16.34
N ARG A 290 13.70 25.97 -17.55
CA ARG A 290 14.21 24.61 -17.81
C ARG A 290 15.34 24.59 -18.84
N ALA A 291 15.95 25.73 -19.15
CA ALA A 291 17.00 25.84 -20.16
C ALA A 291 18.23 24.95 -19.86
N HIS A 292 18.57 24.76 -18.57
CA HIS A 292 19.65 23.88 -18.13
C HIS A 292 19.45 22.42 -18.56
N ARG A 293 18.21 22.00 -18.83
CA ARG A 293 17.92 20.63 -19.28
C ARG A 293 18.47 20.30 -20.67
N LYS A 294 18.82 21.31 -21.47
CA LYS A 294 19.51 21.13 -22.75
C LYS A 294 20.96 20.66 -22.57
N LYS A 295 21.57 20.90 -21.41
CA LYS A 295 22.93 20.43 -21.10
C LYS A 295 22.89 18.94 -20.70
N PRO A 296 23.91 18.15 -21.08
CA PRO A 296 24.12 16.81 -20.53
C PRO A 296 24.11 16.85 -19.00
N ILE A 297 23.44 15.90 -18.35
CA ILE A 297 23.23 15.94 -16.90
C ILE A 297 24.54 16.00 -16.10
N ARG A 298 25.61 15.38 -16.62
CA ARG A 298 26.96 15.38 -16.04
C ARG A 298 27.63 16.76 -16.04
N GLU A 299 27.22 17.67 -16.93
CA GLU A 299 27.77 19.02 -17.06
C GLU A 299 26.98 20.07 -16.26
N ARG A 300 25.81 19.71 -15.74
CA ARG A 300 24.99 20.62 -14.92
C ARG A 300 25.64 20.88 -13.57
N SER A 301 25.59 22.12 -13.10
CA SER A 301 25.99 22.50 -11.75
C SER A 301 25.10 21.88 -10.67
N VAL A 302 25.54 21.89 -9.41
CA VAL A 302 24.72 21.41 -8.28
C VAL A 302 23.39 22.15 -8.20
N TRP A 303 23.40 23.48 -8.34
CA TRP A 303 22.19 24.30 -8.28
C TRP A 303 21.21 24.03 -9.43
N GLU A 304 21.72 23.77 -10.65
CA GLU A 304 20.88 23.34 -11.77
C GLU A 304 20.21 21.97 -11.52
N LEU A 305 20.91 21.04 -10.85
CA LEU A 305 20.33 19.75 -10.45
C LEU A 305 19.31 19.91 -9.31
N ILE A 306 19.58 20.78 -8.32
CA ILE A 306 18.63 21.09 -7.24
C ILE A 306 17.36 21.74 -7.81
N ALA A 307 17.47 22.58 -8.84
CA ALA A 307 16.31 23.18 -9.50
C ALA A 307 15.35 22.11 -10.07
N ASP A 308 15.87 20.97 -10.55
CA ASP A 308 15.04 19.88 -11.07
C ASP A 308 14.15 19.22 -10.01
N PHE A 309 14.51 19.30 -8.71
CA PHE A 309 13.68 18.80 -7.61
C PHE A 309 12.36 19.54 -7.42
N GLY A 310 12.28 20.79 -7.87
CA GLY A 310 11.04 21.58 -7.84
C GLY A 310 10.17 21.42 -9.08
N GLY A 311 10.63 20.68 -10.10
CA GLY A 311 9.88 20.49 -11.34
C GLY A 311 8.77 19.43 -11.21
N PRO A 312 7.79 19.41 -12.11
CA PRO A 312 6.64 18.49 -12.04
C PRO A 312 7.00 17.02 -12.31
N LEU A 313 8.06 16.77 -13.08
CA LEU A 313 8.38 15.44 -13.60
C LEU A 313 9.17 14.57 -12.62
N PRO A 314 8.65 13.39 -12.21
CA PRO A 314 9.39 12.43 -11.38
C PRO A 314 10.77 12.08 -11.95
N ILE A 315 10.84 11.78 -13.24
CA ILE A 315 12.09 11.38 -13.92
C ILE A 315 13.20 12.44 -13.83
N SER A 316 12.84 13.74 -13.82
CA SER A 316 13.83 14.82 -13.67
C SER A 316 14.41 14.85 -12.27
N ARG A 317 13.57 14.63 -11.24
CA ARG A 317 14.00 14.57 -9.84
C ARG A 317 14.91 13.37 -9.60
N ILE A 318 14.53 12.20 -10.09
CA ILE A 318 15.29 10.96 -9.95
C ILE A 318 16.67 11.09 -10.62
N ASN A 319 16.70 11.49 -11.89
CA ASN A 319 17.98 11.63 -12.61
C ASN A 319 18.91 12.65 -11.95
N ALA A 320 18.36 13.78 -11.46
CA ALA A 320 19.15 14.78 -10.76
C ALA A 320 19.71 14.24 -9.43
N GLN A 321 18.90 13.50 -8.67
CA GLN A 321 19.35 12.87 -7.43
C GLN A 321 20.45 11.84 -7.68
N GLU A 322 20.26 10.92 -8.64
CA GLU A 322 21.26 9.89 -8.95
C GLU A 322 22.58 10.52 -9.42
N GLU A 323 22.54 11.58 -10.20
CA GLU A 323 23.76 12.29 -10.60
C GLU A 323 24.45 12.97 -9.40
N LEU A 324 23.71 13.58 -8.47
CA LEU A 324 24.28 14.17 -7.26
C LEU A 324 24.87 13.10 -6.32
N VAL A 325 24.18 11.98 -6.14
CA VAL A 325 24.66 10.83 -5.35
C VAL A 325 25.94 10.27 -5.97
N ARG A 326 25.98 10.09 -7.30
CA ARG A 326 27.16 9.63 -8.05
C ARG A 326 28.36 10.55 -7.87
N ARG A 327 28.16 11.87 -7.79
CA ARG A 327 29.23 12.85 -7.55
C ARG A 327 29.82 12.76 -6.13
N GLY A 328 29.13 12.11 -5.20
CA GLY A 328 29.69 11.75 -3.90
C GLY A 328 30.13 12.95 -3.07
N GLY A 329 31.21 12.78 -2.31
CA GLY A 329 31.72 13.80 -1.38
C GLY A 329 32.03 15.17 -2.00
N VAL A 330 32.22 15.25 -3.32
CA VAL A 330 32.54 16.49 -4.05
C VAL A 330 31.43 17.54 -3.90
N VAL A 331 30.16 17.12 -3.94
CA VAL A 331 29.00 18.04 -3.88
C VAL A 331 28.44 18.23 -2.46
N LYS A 332 29.00 17.52 -1.47
CA LYS A 332 28.48 17.51 -0.09
C LYS A 332 28.37 18.91 0.52
N LYS A 333 29.37 19.76 0.30
CA LYS A 333 29.40 21.14 0.82
C LYS A 333 28.25 21.98 0.24
N ASP A 334 27.99 21.85 -1.05
CA ASP A 334 26.94 22.61 -1.74
C ASP A 334 25.55 22.15 -1.28
N LEU A 335 25.34 20.84 -1.07
CA LEU A 335 24.08 20.30 -0.54
C LEU A 335 23.81 20.79 0.90
N LEU A 336 24.84 20.78 1.76
CA LEU A 336 24.75 21.34 3.11
C LEU A 336 24.45 22.85 3.08
N GLN A 337 25.09 23.59 2.17
CA GLN A 337 24.82 25.02 1.98
C GLN A 337 23.37 25.25 1.53
N ALA A 338 22.85 24.45 0.60
CA ALA A 338 21.48 24.55 0.12
C ALA A 338 20.47 24.37 1.26
N LEU A 339 20.62 23.34 2.09
CA LEU A 339 19.73 23.10 3.25
C LEU A 339 19.82 24.22 4.30
N ASN A 340 21.02 24.76 4.55
CA ASN A 340 21.18 25.86 5.50
C ASN A 340 20.64 27.20 4.98
N SER A 341 20.48 27.37 3.67
CA SER A 341 19.99 28.63 3.08
C SER A 341 18.53 28.92 3.40
N LYS A 342 17.73 27.88 3.68
CA LYS A 342 16.26 27.94 3.89
C LYS A 342 15.47 28.60 2.75
N ASN A 343 16.04 28.62 1.54
CA ASN A 343 15.41 29.17 0.34
C ASN A 343 14.86 28.08 -0.61
N LEU A 344 14.78 26.84 -0.14
CA LEU A 344 14.29 25.70 -0.91
C LEU A 344 12.76 25.58 -0.76
N THR A 345 12.09 25.18 -1.83
CA THR A 345 10.70 24.68 -1.73
C THR A 345 10.66 23.39 -0.90
N GLU A 346 9.48 22.98 -0.42
CA GLU A 346 9.33 21.72 0.34
C GLU A 346 9.86 20.52 -0.46
N ALA A 347 9.55 20.45 -1.76
CA ALA A 347 10.10 19.41 -2.65
C ALA A 347 11.63 19.47 -2.74
N GLN A 348 12.20 20.65 -2.99
CA GLN A 348 13.65 20.79 -3.06
C GLN A 348 14.33 20.44 -1.74
N GLU A 349 13.80 20.88 -0.60
CA GLU A 349 14.31 20.54 0.72
C GLU A 349 14.30 19.02 0.96
N THR A 350 13.18 18.36 0.66
CA THR A 350 13.04 16.91 0.79
C THR A 350 14.07 16.17 -0.08
N TRP A 351 14.13 16.47 -1.37
CA TRP A 351 15.03 15.76 -2.29
C TRP A 351 16.51 16.08 -2.02
N VAL A 352 16.88 17.31 -1.65
CA VAL A 352 18.26 17.64 -1.23
C VAL A 352 18.64 16.90 0.05
N ALA A 353 17.76 16.89 1.06
CA ALA A 353 17.99 16.18 2.31
C ALA A 353 18.21 14.68 2.06
N TRP A 354 17.35 14.06 1.25
CA TRP A 354 17.49 12.64 0.91
C TRP A 354 18.69 12.34 0.00
N THR A 355 19.04 13.24 -0.91
CA THR A 355 20.30 13.13 -1.68
C THR A 355 21.49 13.04 -0.72
N LEU A 356 21.59 13.96 0.25
CA LEU A 356 22.63 13.92 1.27
C LEU A 356 22.53 12.66 2.14
N GLY A 357 21.32 12.26 2.53
CA GLY A 357 21.05 11.10 3.36
C GLY A 357 21.49 9.77 2.76
N ARG A 358 21.39 9.62 1.43
CA ARG A 358 21.79 8.42 0.67
C ARG A 358 23.31 8.31 0.43
N MET A 359 24.05 9.39 0.62
CA MET A 359 25.49 9.42 0.35
C MET A 359 26.31 9.03 1.58
N ALA A 360 27.40 8.29 1.36
CA ALA A 360 28.39 7.96 2.40
C ALA A 360 27.73 7.56 3.74
N LEU A 361 27.07 6.40 3.78
CA LEU A 361 26.19 5.97 4.89
C LEU A 361 26.87 5.91 6.28
N MET A 362 28.21 5.96 6.33
CA MET A 362 29.03 5.98 7.54
C MET A 362 29.63 7.35 7.88
N ASP A 363 29.36 8.40 7.09
CA ASP A 363 29.87 9.74 7.35
C ASP A 363 29.13 10.40 8.52
N SER A 364 29.83 10.57 9.64
CA SER A 364 29.27 11.17 10.86
C SER A 364 28.91 12.64 10.69
N VAL A 365 29.54 13.37 9.77
CA VAL A 365 29.22 14.79 9.53
C VAL A 365 27.78 14.94 9.00
N ILE A 366 27.33 13.97 8.21
CA ILE A 366 25.96 13.92 7.71
C ILE A 366 24.99 13.57 8.84
N ASP A 367 25.33 12.59 9.67
CA ASP A 367 24.53 12.21 10.85
C ASP A 367 24.42 13.37 11.85
N ASP A 368 25.50 14.10 12.08
CA ASP A 368 25.56 15.29 12.95
C ASP A 368 24.75 16.46 12.38
N PHE A 369 24.72 16.62 11.06
CA PHE A 369 23.86 17.62 10.42
C PHE A 369 22.39 17.34 10.70
N PHE A 370 21.91 16.11 10.48
CA PHE A 370 20.51 15.75 10.71
C PHE A 370 20.15 15.71 12.19
N THR A 371 21.05 15.21 13.04
CA THR A 371 20.92 15.27 14.51
C THR A 371 20.69 16.70 15.00
N ARG A 372 21.45 17.68 14.48
CA ARG A 372 21.30 19.09 14.84
C ARG A 372 19.95 19.68 14.44
N GLN A 373 19.33 19.20 13.35
CA GLN A 373 18.00 19.68 12.96
C GLN A 373 16.91 19.32 13.98
N LEU A 374 17.17 18.33 14.83
CA LEU A 374 16.25 17.83 15.86
C LEU A 374 16.51 18.40 17.26
N ALA A 375 17.51 19.28 17.41
CA ALA A 375 17.79 19.92 18.69
C ALA A 375 16.64 20.85 19.11
N GLU A 376 16.49 21.06 20.43
CA GLU A 376 15.42 21.91 20.98
C GLU A 376 15.52 23.37 20.51
N ASP A 377 16.74 23.86 20.27
CA ASP A 377 17.06 25.19 19.75
C ASP A 377 17.16 25.24 18.21
N SER A 378 16.83 24.14 17.53
CA SER A 378 16.85 24.07 16.07
C SER A 378 15.85 25.05 15.46
N SER A 379 16.30 25.74 14.42
CA SER A 379 15.46 26.62 13.61
C SER A 379 14.96 25.95 12.32
N ALA A 380 15.07 24.62 12.23
CA ALA A 380 14.59 23.82 11.10
C ALA A 380 13.06 23.83 11.02
N GLY A 381 12.53 23.89 9.79
CA GLY A 381 11.11 23.69 9.56
C GLY A 381 10.67 22.25 9.86
N LEU A 382 9.38 22.05 10.06
CA LEU A 382 8.81 20.74 10.39
C LEU A 382 9.13 19.66 9.33
N ASN A 383 9.16 20.03 8.04
CA ASN A 383 9.51 19.08 6.98
C ASN A 383 10.95 18.56 7.16
N LEU A 384 11.96 19.45 7.23
CA LEU A 384 13.35 19.04 7.46
C LEU A 384 13.52 18.22 8.75
N GLN A 385 12.80 18.54 9.83
CA GLN A 385 12.83 17.73 11.05
C GLN A 385 12.32 16.30 10.81
N ILE A 386 11.17 16.15 10.14
CA ILE A 386 10.61 14.83 9.79
C ILE A 386 11.57 14.07 8.87
N GLN A 387 12.12 14.72 7.83
CA GLN A 387 13.08 14.08 6.93
C GLN A 387 14.36 13.69 7.67
N SER A 388 14.84 14.50 8.62
CA SER A 388 16.02 14.17 9.44
C SER A 388 15.82 12.88 10.24
N VAL A 389 14.64 12.71 10.86
CA VAL A 389 14.30 11.46 11.57
C VAL A 389 14.31 10.26 10.60
N ARG A 390 13.64 10.40 9.44
CA ARG A 390 13.56 9.32 8.43
C ARG A 390 14.92 8.96 7.85
N ILE A 391 15.77 9.96 7.58
CA ILE A 391 17.11 9.79 7.02
C ILE A 391 18.04 9.12 8.02
N LEU A 392 18.03 9.52 9.30
CA LEU A 392 18.84 8.86 10.33
C LEU A 392 18.47 7.37 10.45
N ALA A 393 17.18 7.05 10.45
CA ALA A 393 16.71 5.66 10.45
C ALA A 393 17.13 4.90 9.17
N HIS A 394 16.97 5.51 8.00
CA HIS A 394 17.41 4.95 6.72
C HIS A 394 18.90 4.64 6.73
N ARG A 395 19.74 5.59 7.14
CA ARG A 395 21.20 5.43 7.16
C ARG A 395 21.64 4.29 8.08
N ILE A 396 21.00 4.12 9.23
CA ILE A 396 21.27 2.98 10.13
C ILE A 396 20.93 1.66 9.42
N ARG A 397 19.77 1.57 8.77
CA ARG A 397 19.28 0.36 8.09
C ARG A 397 20.10 -0.02 6.86
N GLU A 398 20.27 0.90 5.93
CA GLU A 398 20.96 0.64 4.66
C GLU A 398 22.44 0.33 4.87
N SER A 399 23.03 0.90 5.94
CA SER A 399 24.40 0.59 6.29
C SER A 399 24.57 -0.74 7.03
N LYS A 400 23.47 -1.43 7.34
CA LYS A 400 23.43 -2.70 8.07
C LYS A 400 24.16 -2.62 9.43
N SER A 401 24.18 -1.42 10.02
CA SER A 401 24.82 -1.16 11.30
C SER A 401 23.89 -1.51 12.46
N LEU A 402 24.43 -2.05 13.56
CA LEU A 402 23.67 -2.32 14.79
C LEU A 402 23.56 -1.07 15.70
N ARG A 403 23.58 0.13 15.11
CA ARG A 403 23.53 1.39 15.85
C ARG A 403 22.12 1.66 16.35
N ALA A 404 22.02 2.11 17.60
CA ALA A 404 20.78 2.66 18.14
C ALA A 404 20.46 4.01 17.47
N LEU A 405 19.19 4.40 17.52
CA LEU A 405 18.77 5.73 17.10
C LEU A 405 19.39 6.81 18.02
N PRO A 406 19.78 7.97 17.48
CA PRO A 406 20.24 9.08 18.31
C PRO A 406 19.18 9.51 19.32
N MET A 407 19.61 9.90 20.52
CA MET A 407 18.69 10.36 21.57
C MET A 407 17.87 11.60 21.15
N SER A 408 18.41 12.42 20.24
CA SER A 408 17.68 13.54 19.62
C SER A 408 16.43 13.08 18.85
N VAL A 409 16.46 11.88 18.25
CA VAL A 409 15.29 11.26 17.63
C VAL A 409 14.33 10.76 18.71
N VAL A 410 14.82 10.00 19.69
CA VAL A 410 13.98 9.37 20.72
C VAL A 410 13.22 10.41 21.55
N ARG A 411 13.82 11.56 21.88
CA ARG A 411 13.16 12.65 22.62
C ARG A 411 11.92 13.19 21.90
N LEU A 412 11.83 13.07 20.58
CA LEU A 412 10.67 13.51 19.81
C LEU A 412 9.40 12.68 20.08
N LEU A 413 9.50 11.53 20.76
CA LEU A 413 8.32 10.84 21.32
C LEU A 413 7.55 11.74 22.29
N GLN A 414 8.19 12.75 22.90
CA GLN A 414 7.55 13.73 23.78
C GLN A 414 7.20 15.05 23.06
N SER A 415 7.38 15.12 21.73
CA SER A 415 7.07 16.33 20.97
C SER A 415 5.57 16.66 21.03
N PRO A 416 5.17 17.94 21.14
CA PRO A 416 3.77 18.33 20.99
C PRO A 416 3.22 18.02 19.58
N GLN A 417 4.10 17.91 18.57
CA GLN A 417 3.71 17.63 17.19
C GLN A 417 3.49 16.13 16.96
N SER A 418 2.23 15.72 16.69
CA SER A 418 1.89 14.31 16.39
C SER A 418 2.72 13.74 15.24
N ARG A 419 3.02 14.54 14.22
CA ARG A 419 3.82 14.11 13.06
C ARG A 419 5.27 13.76 13.42
N LEU A 420 5.88 14.44 14.40
CA LEU A 420 7.21 14.10 14.89
C LEU A 420 7.19 12.83 15.75
N ARG A 421 6.17 12.67 16.62
CA ARG A 421 5.95 11.42 17.36
C ARG A 421 5.78 10.24 16.40
N PHE A 422 4.94 10.39 15.38
CA PHE A 422 4.71 9.40 14.34
C PHE A 422 6.00 9.03 13.59
N ALA A 423 6.76 10.01 13.09
CA ALA A 423 8.03 9.77 12.40
C ALA A 423 9.04 9.00 13.28
N THR A 424 9.08 9.32 14.57
CA THR A 424 9.96 8.67 15.56
C THR A 424 9.58 7.22 15.80
N ILE A 425 8.29 6.92 15.94
CA ILE A 425 7.79 5.56 16.04
C ILE A 425 8.12 4.74 14.79
N GLN A 426 7.94 5.33 13.61
CA GLN A 426 8.29 4.69 12.33
C GLN A 426 9.80 4.42 12.24
N ALA A 427 10.64 5.33 12.74
CA ALA A 427 12.09 5.13 12.82
C ALA A 427 12.46 3.97 13.75
N LEU A 428 11.94 3.97 14.99
CA LEU A 428 12.16 2.90 15.98
C LEU A 428 11.80 1.52 15.41
N MET A 429 10.65 1.43 14.76
CA MET A 429 10.17 0.18 14.20
C MET A 429 10.99 -0.31 13.00
N GLN A 430 11.39 0.59 12.10
CA GLN A 430 12.18 0.23 10.92
C GLN A 430 13.61 -0.16 11.28
N VAL A 431 14.22 0.51 12.27
CA VAL A 431 15.54 0.14 12.82
C VAL A 431 15.45 -1.10 13.73
N GLN A 432 14.26 -1.38 14.28
CA GLN A 432 14.03 -2.42 15.29
C GLN A 432 14.87 -2.18 16.56
N ASP A 433 14.99 -0.91 16.93
CA ASP A 433 15.79 -0.50 18.07
C ASP A 433 15.08 -0.85 19.39
N LYS A 434 15.63 -1.83 20.11
CA LYS A 434 15.06 -2.34 21.35
C LYS A 434 15.46 -1.52 22.58
N SER A 435 16.48 -0.64 22.49
CA SER A 435 16.95 0.11 23.67
C SER A 435 15.98 1.18 24.14
N HIS A 436 14.96 1.50 23.33
CA HIS A 436 13.99 2.57 23.62
C HIS A 436 12.54 2.08 23.76
N ALA A 437 12.37 0.80 24.10
CA ALA A 437 11.05 0.22 24.35
C ALA A 437 10.31 0.91 25.51
N SER A 438 11.03 1.31 26.57
CA SER A 438 10.46 2.01 27.73
C SER A 438 9.85 3.36 27.37
N GLU A 439 10.52 4.13 26.52
CA GLU A 439 10.10 5.45 26.05
C GLU A 439 8.87 5.33 25.15
N LEU A 440 8.82 4.30 24.30
CA LEU A 440 7.65 3.98 23.50
C LEU A 440 6.44 3.60 24.39
N ILE A 441 6.65 2.77 25.42
CA ILE A 441 5.59 2.39 26.38
C ILE A 441 5.10 3.61 27.15
N ALA A 442 5.99 4.53 27.52
CA ALA A 442 5.62 5.80 28.17
C ALA A 442 4.75 6.67 27.25
N LEU A 443 5.07 6.77 25.96
CA LEU A 443 4.21 7.45 24.99
C LEU A 443 2.83 6.80 24.88
N LEU A 444 2.78 5.46 24.73
CA LEU A 444 1.53 4.71 24.58
C LEU A 444 0.58 4.86 25.78
N ALA A 445 1.09 5.19 26.97
CA ALA A 445 0.26 5.43 28.14
C ALA A 445 -0.68 6.64 28.00
N SER A 446 -0.29 7.64 27.22
CA SER A 446 -1.00 8.93 27.16
C SER A 446 -1.26 9.44 25.74
N GLU A 447 -0.83 8.73 24.70
CA GLU A 447 -1.07 9.13 23.31
C GLU A 447 -2.58 9.15 22.98
N LYS A 448 -3.01 10.26 22.36
CA LYS A 448 -4.41 10.52 22.01
C LYS A 448 -4.65 10.51 20.51
N ASP A 449 -3.60 10.75 19.72
CA ASP A 449 -3.66 10.67 18.27
C ASP A 449 -3.82 9.20 17.85
N PRO A 450 -4.93 8.82 17.18
CA PRO A 450 -5.21 7.43 16.85
C PRO A 450 -4.18 6.83 15.89
N THR A 451 -3.59 7.64 15.00
CA THR A 451 -2.59 7.19 14.03
C THR A 451 -1.25 6.97 14.72
N VAL A 452 -0.85 7.88 15.62
CA VAL A 452 0.37 7.70 16.43
C VAL A 452 0.23 6.50 17.36
N TYR A 453 -0.91 6.36 18.04
CA TYR A 453 -1.17 5.22 18.92
C TYR A 453 -1.17 3.89 18.14
N TYR A 454 -1.81 3.86 16.96
CA TYR A 454 -1.81 2.68 16.08
C TYR A 454 -0.38 2.28 15.69
N ALA A 455 0.40 3.24 15.19
CA ALA A 455 1.80 3.01 14.84
C ALA A 455 2.62 2.56 16.05
N GLY A 456 2.33 3.10 17.24
CA GLY A 456 3.04 2.81 18.47
C GLY A 456 2.89 1.37 18.93
N TRP A 457 1.67 0.80 18.93
CA TRP A 457 1.51 -0.61 19.30
C TRP A 457 2.07 -1.56 18.23
N GLN A 458 2.07 -1.15 16.95
CA GLN A 458 2.76 -1.89 15.89
C GLN A 458 4.28 -1.87 16.09
N ALA A 459 4.85 -0.74 16.49
CA ALA A 459 6.27 -0.63 16.84
C ALA A 459 6.62 -1.47 18.07
N LEU A 460 5.76 -1.49 19.10
CA LEU A 460 5.94 -2.30 20.32
C LEU A 460 6.20 -3.78 20.00
N ARG A 461 5.50 -4.33 19.00
CA ARG A 461 5.70 -5.71 18.51
C ARG A 461 7.10 -5.98 17.97
N ARG A 462 7.77 -4.95 17.45
CA ARG A 462 9.10 -5.06 16.80
C ARG A 462 10.24 -4.72 17.76
N VAL A 463 9.99 -3.83 18.72
CA VAL A 463 11.03 -3.34 19.64
C VAL A 463 11.01 -3.99 21.02
N SER A 464 10.05 -4.88 21.30
CA SER A 464 9.95 -5.61 22.58
C SER A 464 9.93 -7.12 22.37
N SER A 465 10.39 -7.88 23.36
CA SER A 465 10.28 -9.34 23.32
C SER A 465 8.83 -9.79 23.60
N PRO A 466 8.40 -10.98 23.12
CA PRO A 466 7.07 -11.48 23.43
C PRO A 466 6.77 -11.59 24.93
N SER A 467 7.77 -11.92 25.75
CA SER A 467 7.64 -11.96 27.21
C SER A 467 7.43 -10.59 27.83
N ASP A 468 8.12 -9.55 27.33
CA ASP A 468 7.96 -8.18 27.83
C ASP A 468 6.56 -7.66 27.51
N VAL A 469 6.09 -7.89 26.27
CA VAL A 469 4.73 -7.51 25.87
C VAL A 469 3.67 -8.29 26.68
N GLN A 470 3.91 -9.55 27.00
CA GLN A 470 3.03 -10.34 27.88
C GLN A 470 2.95 -9.74 29.29
N ALA A 471 4.06 -9.26 29.85
CA ALA A 471 4.09 -8.63 31.17
C ALA A 471 3.24 -7.34 31.22
N LEU A 472 3.17 -6.60 30.10
CA LEU A 472 2.37 -5.38 29.98
C LEU A 472 0.84 -5.60 30.07
N LEU A 473 0.36 -6.84 29.97
CA LEU A 473 -1.06 -7.15 30.25
C LEU A 473 -1.44 -6.86 31.71
N ASN A 474 -0.46 -6.81 32.62
CA ASN A 474 -0.65 -6.47 34.03
C ASN A 474 -0.36 -5.00 34.36
N ASP A 475 -0.04 -4.16 33.37
CA ASP A 475 0.26 -2.73 33.58
C ASP A 475 -0.98 -1.99 34.11
N ASN A 476 -0.84 -1.07 35.05
CA ASN A 476 -1.99 -0.35 35.62
C ASN A 476 -2.61 0.69 34.65
N ARG A 477 -1.95 1.00 33.53
CA ARG A 477 -2.39 1.99 32.55
C ARG A 477 -3.20 1.29 31.44
N PRO A 478 -4.51 1.60 31.28
CA PRO A 478 -5.37 0.92 30.31
C PRO A 478 -4.85 0.98 28.87
N SER A 479 -4.30 2.12 28.44
CA SER A 479 -3.75 2.28 27.08
C SER A 479 -2.54 1.38 26.82
N VAL A 480 -1.73 1.07 27.84
CA VAL A 480 -0.60 0.14 27.70
C VAL A 480 -1.09 -1.30 27.63
N GLN A 481 -2.04 -1.69 28.49
CA GLN A 481 -2.68 -3.02 28.41
C GLN A 481 -3.32 -3.26 27.03
N ARG A 482 -4.02 -2.26 26.49
CA ARG A 482 -4.63 -2.33 25.14
C ARG A 482 -3.56 -2.51 24.06
N ALA A 483 -2.45 -1.79 24.12
CA ALA A 483 -1.36 -1.93 23.16
C ALA A 483 -0.74 -3.35 23.22
N ALA A 484 -0.58 -3.90 24.43
CA ALA A 484 -0.10 -5.26 24.63
C ALA A 484 -1.07 -6.33 24.08
N LEU A 485 -2.39 -6.16 24.31
CA LEU A 485 -3.42 -7.02 23.75
C LEU A 485 -3.38 -7.03 22.22
N LEU A 486 -3.32 -5.86 21.59
CA LEU A 486 -3.20 -5.72 20.13
C LEU A 486 -1.91 -6.37 19.63
N ALA A 487 -0.79 -6.11 20.29
CA ALA A 487 0.51 -6.63 19.92
C ALA A 487 0.57 -8.17 19.94
N LEU A 488 0.05 -8.79 21.00
CA LEU A 488 -0.01 -10.24 21.18
C LEU A 488 -1.03 -10.88 20.24
N ALA A 489 -2.19 -10.27 20.03
CA ALA A 489 -3.20 -10.77 19.11
C ALA A 489 -2.64 -10.84 17.68
N GLU A 490 -1.97 -9.77 17.26
CA GLU A 490 -1.43 -9.64 15.92
C GLU A 490 -0.16 -10.48 15.67
N THR A 491 0.55 -10.90 16.72
CA THR A 491 1.65 -11.88 16.61
C THR A 491 1.16 -13.33 16.73
N GLY A 492 -0.11 -13.54 17.06
CA GLY A 492 -0.67 -14.86 17.39
C GLY A 492 -0.14 -15.42 18.72
N ALA A 493 0.41 -14.57 19.59
CA ALA A 493 0.93 -14.92 20.91
C ALA A 493 -0.12 -14.76 22.02
N LEU A 494 -1.22 -14.05 21.77
CA LEU A 494 -2.31 -13.90 22.74
C LEU A 494 -3.00 -15.25 22.98
N THR A 495 -3.25 -15.58 24.24
CA THR A 495 -3.93 -16.81 24.65
C THR A 495 -5.29 -16.51 25.25
N LYS A 496 -6.19 -17.50 25.21
CA LYS A 496 -7.50 -17.43 25.87
C LYS A 496 -7.36 -17.06 27.36
N ALA A 497 -6.46 -17.73 28.08
CA ALA A 497 -6.23 -17.53 29.51
C ALA A 497 -5.80 -16.09 29.85
N SER A 498 -5.03 -15.44 28.97
CA SER A 498 -4.63 -14.04 29.15
C SER A 498 -5.70 -13.04 28.71
N ALA A 499 -6.53 -13.39 27.71
CA ALA A 499 -7.54 -12.49 27.16
C ALA A 499 -8.84 -12.46 27.99
N GLU A 500 -9.31 -13.60 28.51
CA GLU A 500 -10.58 -13.71 29.24
C GLU A 500 -10.70 -12.75 30.44
N PRO A 501 -9.69 -12.61 31.32
CA PRO A 501 -9.77 -11.69 32.45
C PRO A 501 -9.90 -10.21 32.03
N LEU A 502 -9.40 -9.88 30.83
CA LEU A 502 -9.36 -8.52 30.29
C LEU A 502 -10.56 -8.19 29.39
N ALA A 503 -11.33 -9.18 28.94
CA ALA A 503 -12.44 -9.00 27.99
C ALA A 503 -13.55 -8.06 28.49
N LYS A 504 -13.77 -7.97 29.81
CA LYS A 504 -14.75 -7.02 30.39
C LYS A 504 -14.26 -5.57 30.38
N LYS A 505 -12.94 -5.35 30.34
CA LYS A 505 -12.31 -4.03 30.41
C LYS A 505 -11.84 -3.53 29.04
N HIS A 506 -11.53 -4.44 28.13
CA HIS A 506 -10.93 -4.14 26.84
C HIS A 506 -11.71 -4.80 25.71
N GLU A 507 -12.33 -3.98 24.86
CA GLU A 507 -13.06 -4.41 23.66
C GLU A 507 -12.22 -5.29 22.73
N VAL A 508 -10.90 -5.03 22.66
CA VAL A 508 -9.96 -5.80 21.82
C VAL A 508 -9.89 -7.26 22.27
N ALA A 509 -9.85 -7.51 23.58
CA ALA A 509 -9.82 -8.87 24.11
C ALA A 509 -11.15 -9.60 23.85
N ALA A 510 -12.28 -8.91 24.04
CA ALA A 510 -13.61 -9.45 23.72
C ALA A 510 -13.75 -9.76 22.22
N LEU A 511 -13.34 -8.84 21.36
CA LEU A 511 -13.34 -9.01 19.91
C LEU A 511 -12.50 -10.22 19.50
N TRP A 512 -11.25 -10.29 19.97
CA TRP A 512 -10.35 -11.39 19.63
C TRP A 512 -10.92 -12.75 20.08
N LEU A 513 -11.44 -12.85 21.30
CA LEU A 513 -12.08 -14.08 21.80
C LEU A 513 -13.29 -14.47 20.93
N SER A 514 -14.13 -13.51 20.55
CA SER A 514 -15.32 -13.79 19.72
C SER A 514 -14.96 -14.33 18.32
N LYS A 515 -13.87 -13.84 17.74
CA LYS A 515 -13.45 -14.20 16.37
C LYS A 515 -12.61 -15.46 16.31
N THR A 516 -11.84 -15.73 17.36
CA THR A 516 -10.88 -16.83 17.38
C THR A 516 -11.30 -18.00 18.28
N GLN A 517 -12.34 -17.83 19.09
CA GLN A 517 -12.72 -18.76 20.17
C GLN A 517 -11.57 -19.02 21.17
N GLY A 518 -10.58 -18.12 21.23
CA GLY A 518 -9.39 -18.27 22.07
C GLY A 518 -8.26 -19.10 21.45
N THR A 519 -8.33 -19.39 20.16
CA THR A 519 -7.29 -20.13 19.41
C THR A 519 -6.49 -19.19 18.51
N LYS A 520 -5.42 -19.68 17.88
CA LYS A 520 -4.74 -18.87 16.85
C LYS A 520 -5.72 -18.62 15.69
N PRO A 521 -5.82 -17.38 15.17
CA PRO A 521 -6.69 -17.07 14.04
C PRO A 521 -6.47 -18.06 12.89
N VAL A 522 -7.52 -18.82 12.52
CA VAL A 522 -7.43 -19.79 11.42
C VAL A 522 -7.74 -19.06 10.12
N MET A 523 -6.72 -18.97 9.27
CA MET A 523 -6.77 -18.26 8.00
C MET A 523 -7.63 -19.03 6.99
N GLN A 524 -8.72 -18.41 6.52
CA GLN A 524 -9.50 -18.95 5.41
C GLN A 524 -9.05 -18.28 4.11
N ILE A 525 -8.32 -19.00 3.28
CA ILE A 525 -8.01 -18.59 1.91
C ILE A 525 -9.13 -19.15 1.03
N ARG A 526 -9.87 -18.27 0.34
CA ARG A 526 -10.90 -18.67 -0.61
C ARG A 526 -10.24 -18.95 -1.96
N GLY A 527 -10.51 -20.10 -2.55
CA GLY A 527 -9.90 -20.53 -3.82
C GLY A 527 -9.54 -22.02 -3.79
N ARG A 528 -9.19 -22.58 -4.96
CA ARG A 528 -8.77 -23.99 -5.05
C ARG A 528 -7.49 -24.22 -4.22
N PRO A 529 -7.46 -25.17 -3.26
CA PRO A 529 -6.24 -25.58 -2.59
C PRO A 529 -5.24 -26.15 -3.62
N LEU A 530 -3.96 -25.82 -3.45
CA LEU A 530 -2.86 -26.15 -4.38
C LEU A 530 -2.64 -27.65 -4.59
N ASP A 531 -3.19 -28.47 -3.71
CA ASP A 531 -2.96 -29.90 -3.52
C ASP A 531 -4.18 -30.78 -3.87
N SER A 532 -5.18 -30.21 -4.55
CA SER A 532 -6.38 -30.96 -4.97
C SER A 532 -6.18 -31.73 -6.28
N SER A 533 -6.03 -33.06 -6.20
CA SER A 533 -6.15 -34.01 -7.32
C SER A 533 -7.49 -33.85 -8.08
N PRO A 534 -7.58 -34.28 -9.35
CA PRO A 534 -8.84 -34.28 -10.09
C PRO A 534 -9.92 -35.04 -9.30
N LEU A 535 -11.06 -34.42 -9.03
CA LEU A 535 -12.14 -35.06 -8.31
C LEU A 535 -12.86 -36.05 -9.23
N ALA A 536 -12.83 -37.33 -8.86
CA ALA A 536 -13.67 -38.35 -9.47
C ALA A 536 -15.15 -38.04 -9.17
N VAL A 537 -15.97 -38.09 -10.22
CA VAL A 537 -17.42 -37.90 -10.13
C VAL A 537 -18.02 -39.18 -9.55
N ASN A 538 -18.25 -39.22 -8.24
CA ASN A 538 -19.05 -40.31 -7.66
C ASN A 538 -20.55 -40.02 -7.84
N GLU A 539 -21.24 -41.03 -8.35
CA GLU A 539 -22.67 -41.07 -8.65
C GLU A 539 -23.57 -40.98 -7.41
N GLU A 540 -24.84 -40.79 -7.73
CA GLU A 540 -25.99 -40.32 -6.97
C GLU A 540 -26.26 -41.04 -5.64
N SER A 541 -26.65 -40.28 -4.62
CA SER A 541 -27.48 -40.81 -3.53
C SER A 541 -28.94 -40.62 -3.90
N PRO A 542 -29.80 -41.65 -3.79
CA PRO A 542 -31.21 -41.53 -4.16
C PRO A 542 -31.93 -40.61 -3.17
N ALA A 543 -32.49 -39.50 -3.68
CA ALA A 543 -33.33 -38.60 -2.90
C ALA A 543 -34.77 -39.14 -2.87
N THR A 544 -35.33 -39.31 -1.68
CA THR A 544 -36.68 -39.84 -1.46
C THR A 544 -37.77 -38.76 -1.50
N GLY A 545 -37.70 -37.80 -2.44
CA GLY A 545 -38.65 -36.68 -2.49
C GLY A 545 -38.87 -36.13 -3.90
N VAL A 546 -40.06 -35.57 -4.15
CA VAL A 546 -40.42 -34.90 -5.40
C VAL A 546 -39.74 -33.52 -5.46
N SER A 547 -38.88 -33.30 -6.46
CA SER A 547 -38.25 -32.00 -6.77
C SER A 547 -39.33 -30.97 -7.13
N LEU A 548 -39.30 -29.78 -6.52
CA LEU A 548 -40.09 -28.62 -6.96
C LEU A 548 -39.44 -27.92 -8.16
N ILE A 549 -38.14 -28.16 -8.39
CA ILE A 549 -37.38 -27.64 -9.53
C ILE A 549 -37.24 -28.73 -10.59
N GLN A 550 -37.91 -28.54 -11.73
CA GLN A 550 -37.87 -29.47 -12.86
C GLN A 550 -37.35 -28.76 -14.12
N ASN A 551 -36.80 -29.52 -15.06
CA ASN A 551 -36.39 -29.04 -16.38
C ASN A 551 -35.39 -27.87 -16.35
N LEU A 552 -34.39 -27.93 -15.47
CA LEU A 552 -33.38 -26.89 -15.33
C LEU A 552 -32.61 -26.70 -16.65
N ARG A 553 -32.73 -25.53 -17.28
CA ARG A 553 -31.99 -25.16 -18.49
C ARG A 553 -30.93 -24.12 -18.15
N VAL A 554 -29.67 -24.45 -18.40
CA VAL A 554 -28.54 -23.59 -18.09
C VAL A 554 -28.12 -22.83 -19.36
N LYS A 555 -28.22 -21.50 -19.33
CA LYS A 555 -27.91 -20.65 -20.49
C LYS A 555 -26.42 -20.66 -20.85
N SER A 556 -25.54 -20.93 -19.89
CA SER A 556 -24.08 -20.99 -20.09
C SER A 556 -23.58 -22.31 -20.67
N GLY A 557 -24.41 -23.35 -20.77
CA GLY A 557 -23.98 -24.70 -21.16
C GLY A 557 -23.38 -25.54 -20.03
N GLU A 558 -23.32 -24.99 -18.82
CA GLU A 558 -22.71 -25.62 -17.64
C GLU A 558 -23.61 -26.66 -16.95
N ARG A 559 -22.99 -27.51 -16.13
CA ARG A 559 -23.68 -28.58 -15.38
C ARG A 559 -24.20 -28.09 -14.04
N TYR A 560 -25.50 -27.81 -13.93
CA TYR A 560 -26.15 -27.56 -12.63
C TYR A 560 -27.01 -28.77 -12.24
N ARG A 561 -27.22 -28.98 -10.93
CA ARG A 561 -28.01 -30.10 -10.39
C ARG A 561 -29.00 -29.59 -9.36
N SER A 562 -30.22 -30.14 -9.33
CA SER A 562 -31.11 -29.96 -8.18
C SER A 562 -30.87 -31.08 -7.17
N LEU A 563 -30.82 -30.72 -5.88
CA LEU A 563 -30.80 -31.63 -4.75
C LEU A 563 -32.07 -31.42 -3.89
N PRO A 564 -33.13 -32.21 -4.12
CA PRO A 564 -34.30 -32.24 -3.24
C PRO A 564 -33.88 -32.60 -1.82
N GLY A 565 -34.33 -31.83 -0.82
CA GLY A 565 -33.90 -32.06 0.57
C GLY A 565 -32.47 -31.62 0.89
N GLY A 566 -31.77 -31.03 -0.08
CA GLY A 566 -30.31 -30.90 -0.09
C GLY A 566 -29.73 -29.82 0.82
N LEU A 567 -30.51 -28.85 1.29
CA LEU A 567 -30.01 -27.79 2.18
C LEU A 567 -29.90 -28.30 3.62
N ILE A 568 -28.85 -29.06 3.89
CA ILE A 568 -28.51 -29.58 5.22
C ILE A 568 -27.07 -29.27 5.56
N ARG A 569 -26.77 -29.18 6.86
CA ARG A 569 -25.39 -29.07 7.33
C ARG A 569 -24.55 -30.22 6.76
N GLY A 570 -23.43 -29.87 6.12
CA GLY A 570 -22.49 -30.80 5.51
C GLY A 570 -22.73 -31.12 4.04
N CYS A 571 -23.85 -30.70 3.45
CA CYS A 571 -24.10 -30.86 2.01
C CYS A 571 -23.12 -30.02 1.19
N ARG A 572 -22.87 -30.42 -0.05
CA ARG A 572 -22.00 -29.66 -0.96
C ARG A 572 -22.80 -28.57 -1.66
N ASN A 573 -22.20 -27.39 -1.81
CA ASN A 573 -22.86 -26.25 -2.44
C ASN A 573 -22.64 -26.22 -3.95
N PHE A 574 -21.48 -26.71 -4.39
CA PHE A 574 -21.05 -26.67 -5.77
C PHE A 574 -20.72 -28.07 -6.28
N ILE A 575 -20.87 -28.28 -7.59
CA ILE A 575 -20.54 -29.56 -8.24
C ILE A 575 -19.04 -29.72 -8.52
N ASP A 576 -18.30 -28.62 -8.57
CA ASP A 576 -16.89 -28.51 -8.96
C ASP A 576 -15.95 -28.16 -7.79
N ARG A 577 -16.50 -27.96 -6.59
CA ARG A 577 -15.75 -27.62 -5.37
C ARG A 577 -16.25 -28.44 -4.17
N ASN A 578 -15.34 -28.70 -3.24
CA ASN A 578 -15.65 -29.47 -2.02
C ASN A 578 -16.21 -28.62 -0.85
N TYR A 579 -16.72 -27.42 -1.12
CA TYR A 579 -17.30 -26.57 -0.07
C TYR A 579 -18.58 -27.18 0.47
N ARG A 580 -18.69 -27.19 1.81
CA ARG A 580 -19.83 -27.76 2.54
C ARG A 580 -20.51 -26.72 3.41
N LEU A 581 -21.85 -26.74 3.47
CA LEU A 581 -22.60 -25.91 4.40
C LEU A 581 -22.21 -26.24 5.84
N LYS A 582 -21.72 -25.26 6.59
CA LYS A 582 -21.36 -25.46 8.02
C LYS A 582 -22.56 -25.29 8.95
N GLN A 583 -23.51 -24.47 8.54
CA GLN A 583 -24.73 -24.13 9.27
C GLN A 583 -25.84 -23.90 8.24
N VAL A 584 -27.06 -24.29 8.59
CA VAL A 584 -28.28 -24.03 7.83
C VAL A 584 -29.33 -23.58 8.85
N PRO A 585 -30.01 -22.44 8.65
CA PRO A 585 -31.13 -22.04 9.50
C PRO A 585 -32.18 -23.15 9.55
N GLU A 586 -32.78 -23.37 10.72
CA GLU A 586 -33.72 -24.48 10.92
C GLU A 586 -34.93 -24.35 9.99
N GLU A 587 -35.34 -23.12 9.70
CA GLU A 587 -36.44 -22.78 8.79
C GLU A 587 -36.15 -23.16 7.33
N LEU A 588 -34.88 -23.31 6.97
CA LEU A 588 -34.44 -23.68 5.63
C LEU A 588 -33.90 -25.11 5.56
N ALA A 589 -33.88 -25.84 6.68
CA ALA A 589 -33.36 -27.20 6.72
C ALA A 589 -34.16 -28.11 5.76
N LYS A 590 -33.44 -28.88 4.93
CA LYS A 590 -34.00 -29.73 3.88
C LYS A 590 -34.73 -28.98 2.77
N ALA A 591 -34.55 -27.66 2.65
CA ALA A 591 -34.95 -26.96 1.43
C ALA A 591 -34.21 -27.55 0.22
N GLU A 592 -34.84 -27.47 -0.95
CA GLU A 592 -34.22 -27.89 -2.21
C GLU A 592 -33.05 -26.97 -2.55
N LEU A 593 -31.92 -27.56 -2.95
CA LEU A 593 -30.68 -26.83 -3.25
C LEU A 593 -30.31 -27.04 -4.72
N ILE A 594 -30.18 -25.95 -5.49
CA ILE A 594 -29.50 -26.00 -6.78
C ILE A 594 -27.99 -25.96 -6.52
N GLN A 595 -27.29 -27.04 -6.85
CA GLN A 595 -25.84 -27.04 -6.93
C GLN A 595 -25.40 -26.48 -8.28
N THR A 596 -24.64 -25.39 -8.24
CA THR A 596 -24.06 -24.78 -9.43
C THR A 596 -22.62 -25.23 -9.63
N ALA A 597 -22.08 -25.04 -10.82
CA ALA A 597 -20.64 -24.83 -10.99
C ALA A 597 -20.34 -23.40 -10.55
N ASN A 598 -19.17 -23.15 -9.95
CA ASN A 598 -18.73 -21.79 -9.70
C ASN A 598 -17.80 -21.40 -10.83
N ASN A 599 -18.38 -20.95 -11.95
CA ASN A 599 -17.66 -20.27 -13.02
C ASN A 599 -16.74 -19.20 -12.44
#